data_AF-A0A3L6RWM3-F1
#
_entry.id   AF-A0A3L6RWM3-F1
#
_cell.length_a   1.000
_cell.length_b   1.000
_cell.length_c   1.000
_cell.angle_alpha   90.00
_cell.angle_beta   90.00
_cell.angle_gamma   90.00
#
_symmetry.space_group_name_H-M   'P 1'
#
loop_
_entity.id
_entity.type
_entity.pdbx_description
1 polymer ?
#
loop_
_entity_poly.entity_id
_entity_poly.type
_entity_poly.pdbx_seq_one_letter_code
_entity_poly.pdbx_strand_id
1 'polypeptide(L)'
;MDDVLGSAHVEIQFGDLEQQIQLAVESCPVNCIPWVDSQELPMLEFLSRPQPKEGHGIFGGGWERPKNVFAAAKNFAKRLERVEQELEREQSSRSYGGNADCEAETEAQAEARRCAGEELRWKPLVDVWNVLRGWRKGGTDR
;
A
#
# COMPACT_ATOMS: atom_id res chain seq x y z
N MET A 1 -3.52 -28.54 25.58
CA MET A 1 -3.21 -27.17 26.02
C MET A 1 -2.70 -26.47 24.78
N ASP A 2 -3.61 -25.90 24.00
CA ASP A 2 -3.26 -25.32 22.70
C ASP A 2 -2.63 -23.94 22.92
N ASP A 3 -1.34 -23.83 22.61
CA ASP A 3 -0.54 -22.61 22.57
C ASP A 3 -1.02 -21.57 21.52
N VAL A 4 -2.25 -21.70 21.03
CA VAL A 4 -2.87 -20.89 19.95
C VAL A 4 -3.53 -19.61 20.51
N LEU A 5 -3.74 -19.50 21.82
CA LEU A 5 -4.62 -18.51 22.46
C LEU A 5 -3.87 -17.52 23.38
N GLY A 6 -2.78 -16.94 22.92
CA GLY A 6 -2.07 -15.87 23.66
C GLY A 6 -2.86 -14.56 23.80
N SER A 7 -4.08 -14.47 23.27
CA SER A 7 -4.93 -13.27 23.35
C SER A 7 -6.39 -13.67 23.51
N ALA A 8 -7.10 -13.00 24.42
CA ALA A 8 -8.54 -13.18 24.60
C ALA A 8 -9.28 -12.72 23.34
N HIS A 9 -10.19 -13.56 22.84
CA HIS A 9 -11.10 -13.24 21.76
C HIS A 9 -12.47 -12.90 22.33
N VAL A 10 -13.07 -11.81 21.85
CA VAL A 10 -14.44 -11.42 22.22
C VAL A 10 -15.38 -11.98 21.17
N GLU A 11 -16.21 -12.95 21.55
CA GLU A 11 -17.24 -13.50 20.66
C GLU A 11 -18.50 -12.62 20.62
N ILE A 12 -18.88 -12.05 21.76
CA ILE A 12 -20.07 -11.20 21.90
C ILE A 12 -19.71 -9.99 22.76
N GLN A 13 -19.90 -8.78 22.21
CA GLN A 13 -19.61 -7.51 22.90
C GLN A 13 -20.79 -7.00 23.76
N PHE A 14 -22.02 -7.44 23.45
CA PHE A 14 -23.27 -6.91 24.04
C PHE A 14 -24.14 -8.00 24.69
N GLY A 15 -23.51 -9.00 25.31
CA GLY A 15 -24.22 -10.08 25.98
C GLY A 15 -24.76 -9.69 27.36
N ASP A 16 -24.09 -8.76 28.03
CA ASP A 16 -24.38 -8.36 29.40
C ASP A 16 -25.09 -7.00 29.48
N LEU A 17 -25.70 -6.74 30.64
CA LEU A 17 -26.32 -5.45 30.93
C LEU A 17 -25.24 -4.37 31.11
N GLU A 18 -25.51 -3.16 30.61
CA GLU A 18 -24.64 -1.98 30.72
C GLU A 18 -24.12 -1.75 32.16
N GLN A 19 -24.97 -1.97 33.16
CA GLN A 19 -24.61 -1.83 34.58
C GLN A 19 -23.51 -2.81 35.01
N GLN A 20 -23.53 -4.04 34.51
CA GLN A 20 -22.51 -5.04 34.81
C GLN A 20 -21.18 -4.69 34.14
N ILE A 21 -21.24 -4.17 32.91
CA ILE A 21 -20.07 -3.70 32.18
C ILE A 21 -19.42 -2.53 32.93
N GLN A 22 -20.21 -1.56 33.36
CA GLN A 22 -19.69 -0.41 34.13
C GLN A 22 -19.04 -0.84 35.44
N LEU A 23 -19.65 -1.77 36.19
CA LEU A 23 -19.05 -2.33 37.40
C LEU A 23 -17.75 -3.08 37.12
N ALA A 24 -17.66 -3.81 36.00
CA ALA A 24 -16.43 -4.48 35.59
C ALA A 24 -15.31 -3.48 35.25
N VAL A 25 -15.65 -2.37 34.59
CA VAL A 25 -14.70 -1.28 34.29
C VAL A 25 -14.21 -0.63 35.58
N GLU A 26 -15.11 -0.28 36.51
CA GLU A 26 -14.78 0.40 37.77
C GLU A 26 -14.02 -0.48 38.76
N SER A 27 -14.28 -1.79 38.74
CA SER A 27 -13.60 -2.75 39.64
C SER A 27 -12.18 -3.11 39.19
N CYS A 28 -11.78 -2.75 37.96
CA CYS A 28 -10.48 -3.12 37.43
C CYS A 28 -9.33 -2.34 38.11
N PRO A 29 -8.45 -2.99 38.90
CA PRO A 29 -7.44 -2.29 39.70
C PRO A 29 -6.37 -1.55 38.87
N VAL A 30 -6.22 -1.91 37.60
CA VAL A 30 -5.20 -1.38 36.68
C VAL A 30 -5.84 -0.61 35.50
N ASN A 31 -7.17 -0.46 35.46
CA ASN A 31 -7.91 0.19 34.37
C ASN A 31 -7.60 -0.38 32.98
N CYS A 32 -7.62 -1.71 32.85
CA CYS A 32 -7.29 -2.41 31.61
C CYS A 32 -8.43 -2.44 30.57
N ILE A 33 -9.62 -1.94 30.91
CA ILE A 33 -10.83 -2.03 30.06
C ILE A 33 -11.20 -0.61 29.60
N PRO A 34 -10.80 -0.21 28.38
CA PRO A 34 -11.13 1.10 27.84
C PRO A 34 -12.46 1.09 27.08
N TRP A 35 -13.20 2.19 27.17
CA TRP A 35 -14.30 2.51 26.27
C TRP A 35 -13.76 2.95 24.91
N VAL A 36 -14.36 2.45 23.83
CA VAL A 36 -13.97 2.75 22.45
C VAL A 36 -15.21 2.91 21.58
N ASP A 37 -15.13 3.83 20.61
CA ASP A 37 -16.18 4.03 19.64
C ASP A 37 -16.28 2.87 18.65
N SER A 38 -17.50 2.57 18.21
CA SER A 38 -17.77 1.47 17.27
C SER A 38 -17.04 1.62 15.93
N GLN A 39 -16.77 2.86 15.50
CA GLN A 39 -16.08 3.16 14.25
C GLN A 39 -14.57 2.82 14.33
N GLU A 40 -13.98 2.85 15.53
CA GLU A 40 -12.56 2.55 15.72
C GLU A 40 -12.29 1.04 15.86
N LEU A 41 -13.33 0.23 16.14
CA LEU A 41 -13.20 -1.22 16.36
C LEU A 41 -12.52 -1.97 15.20
N PRO A 42 -12.89 -1.78 13.92
CA PRO A 42 -12.25 -2.50 12.82
C PRO A 42 -10.76 -2.15 12.70
N MET A 43 -10.41 -0.89 12.96
CA MET A 43 -9.02 -0.42 12.92
C MET A 43 -8.19 -1.05 14.03
N LEU A 44 -8.74 -1.12 15.25
CA LEU A 44 -8.08 -1.74 16.39
C LEU A 44 -7.92 -3.25 16.23
N GLU A 45 -8.92 -3.93 15.67
CA GLU A 45 -8.81 -5.36 15.35
C GLU A 45 -7.68 -5.61 14.35
N PHE A 46 -7.63 -4.80 13.28
CA PHE A 46 -6.58 -4.90 12.28
C PHE A 46 -5.18 -4.68 12.87
N LEU A 47 -5.01 -3.65 13.72
CA LEU A 47 -3.73 -3.33 14.36
C LEU A 47 -3.34 -4.31 15.48
N SER A 48 -4.30 -5.05 16.01
CA SER A 48 -4.05 -6.09 17.01
C SER A 48 -3.45 -7.36 16.40
N ARG A 49 -3.68 -7.59 15.10
CA ARG A 49 -3.04 -8.68 14.36
C ARG A 49 -1.56 -8.36 14.13
N PRO A 50 -0.65 -9.35 14.19
CA PRO A 50 0.74 -9.14 13.78
C PRO A 50 0.76 -8.62 12.35
N GLN A 51 1.49 -7.53 12.10
CA GLN A 51 1.63 -6.97 10.75
C GLN A 51 3.02 -7.29 10.20
N PRO A 52 3.14 -7.55 8.88
CA PRO A 52 4.44 -7.75 8.27
C PRO A 52 5.20 -6.43 8.33
N LYS A 53 6.37 -6.45 8.95
CA LYS A 53 7.27 -5.31 9.03
C LYS A 53 8.21 -5.35 7.83
N GLU A 54 8.27 -4.24 7.11
CA GLU A 54 9.17 -4.10 5.97
C GLU A 54 10.63 -4.11 6.45
N GLY A 55 11.32 -5.16 6.02
CA GLY A 55 12.67 -5.43 6.44
C GLY A 55 13.70 -4.74 5.60
N HIS A 56 14.52 -3.91 6.22
CA HIS A 56 15.64 -3.28 5.56
C HIS A 56 16.90 -4.13 5.85
N GLY A 57 17.41 -4.83 4.84
CA GLY A 57 18.63 -5.66 4.92
C GLY A 57 18.39 -7.18 5.07
N ILE A 58 19.48 -7.94 5.22
CA ILE A 58 19.50 -9.43 5.16
C ILE A 58 18.68 -10.09 6.28
N PHE A 59 18.50 -9.41 7.42
CA PHE A 59 17.73 -9.90 8.57
C PHE A 59 16.52 -9.00 8.90
N GLY A 60 16.12 -8.13 7.98
CA GLY A 60 15.19 -7.06 8.32
C GLY A 60 13.73 -7.48 8.47
N GLY A 61 13.33 -8.60 7.87
CA GLY A 61 11.91 -9.00 7.78
C GLY A 61 11.40 -9.63 9.07
N GLY A 62 10.19 -9.27 9.49
CA GLY A 62 9.56 -9.90 10.65
C GLY A 62 8.08 -9.56 10.76
N TRP A 63 7.42 -10.18 11.73
CA TRP A 63 6.06 -9.83 12.14
C TRP A 63 6.15 -9.05 13.45
N GLU A 64 5.67 -7.82 13.48
CA GLU A 64 5.65 -7.00 14.69
C GLU A 64 4.22 -6.57 15.00
N ARG A 65 3.82 -6.75 16.26
CA ARG A 65 2.59 -6.19 16.79
C ARG A 65 2.92 -4.89 17.54
N PRO A 66 2.17 -3.79 17.31
CA PRO A 66 2.35 -2.56 18.06
C PRO A 66 2.17 -2.80 19.57
N LYS A 67 3.09 -2.27 20.39
CA LYS A 67 3.00 -2.34 21.86
C LYS A 67 1.73 -1.65 22.39
N ASN A 68 1.33 -0.54 21.76
CA ASN A 68 0.15 0.24 22.11
C ASN A 68 -0.76 0.39 20.88
N VAL A 69 -1.83 -0.41 20.83
CA VAL A 69 -2.76 -0.44 19.70
C VAL A 69 -3.52 0.88 19.55
N PHE A 70 -3.92 1.53 20.64
CA PHE A 70 -4.63 2.81 20.62
C PHE A 70 -3.79 3.97 20.05
N ALA A 71 -2.50 4.02 20.40
CA ALA A 71 -1.59 5.02 19.84
C ALA A 71 -1.38 4.80 18.34
N ALA A 72 -1.27 3.53 17.93
CA ALA A 72 -1.16 3.17 16.52
C ALA A 72 -2.43 3.55 15.74
N ALA A 73 -3.62 3.33 16.29
CA ALA A 73 -4.89 3.72 15.68
C ALA A 73 -4.99 5.24 15.46
N LYS A 74 -4.65 6.04 16.47
CA LYS A 74 -4.63 7.51 16.34
C LYS A 74 -3.65 7.99 15.27
N ASN A 75 -2.49 7.35 15.16
CA ASN A 75 -1.52 7.67 14.11
C ASN A 75 -2.03 7.24 12.73
N PHE A 76 -2.73 6.11 12.64
CA PHE A 76 -3.34 5.63 11.40
C PHE A 76 -4.43 6.57 10.91
N ALA A 77 -5.35 6.99 11.78
CA ALA A 77 -6.39 7.97 11.46
C ALA A 77 -5.77 9.29 10.93
N LYS A 78 -4.76 9.82 11.63
CA LYS A 78 -4.02 11.01 11.19
C LYS A 78 -3.31 10.83 9.83
N ARG A 79 -2.88 9.61 9.49
CA ARG A 79 -2.27 9.33 8.18
C ARG A 79 -3.32 9.33 7.08
N LEU A 80 -4.50 8.77 7.34
CA LEU A 80 -5.62 8.81 6.39
C LEU A 80 -6.05 10.24 6.08
N GLU A 81 -6.23 11.08 7.12
CA GLU A 81 -6.58 12.49 6.95
C GLU A 81 -5.55 13.26 6.09
N ARG A 82 -4.25 12.96 6.25
CA ARG A 82 -3.20 13.60 5.44
C ARG A 82 -3.27 13.18 3.98
N VAL A 83 -3.46 11.89 3.72
CA VAL A 83 -3.57 11.35 2.36
C VAL A 83 -4.81 11.92 1.66
N GLU A 84 -5.93 12.03 2.38
CA GLU A 84 -7.15 12.65 1.87
C GLU A 84 -6.92 14.12 1.50
N GLN A 85 -6.30 14.91 2.40
CA GLN A 85 -5.97 16.31 2.10
C GLN A 85 -4.98 16.46 0.93
N GLU A 86 -4.02 15.57 0.79
CA GLU A 86 -3.09 15.56 -0.35
C GLU A 86 -3.84 15.25 -1.65
N LEU A 87 -4.72 14.25 -1.64
CA LEU A 87 -5.56 13.91 -2.79
C LEU A 87 -6.50 15.07 -3.18
N GLU A 88 -7.11 15.75 -2.21
CA GLU A 88 -7.95 16.93 -2.46
C GLU A 88 -7.15 18.08 -3.09
N ARG A 89 -5.92 18.32 -2.60
CA ARG A 89 -5.01 19.30 -3.19
C ARG A 89 -4.60 18.90 -4.60
N GLU A 90 -4.29 17.63 -4.83
CA GLU A 90 -3.97 17.11 -6.16
C GLU A 90 -5.15 17.24 -7.12
N GLN A 91 -6.36 16.89 -6.70
CA GLN A 91 -7.59 17.06 -7.49
C GLN A 91 -7.87 18.53 -7.79
N SER A 92 -7.70 19.42 -6.81
CA SER A 92 -7.84 20.86 -6.98
C SER A 92 -6.77 21.42 -7.93
N SER A 93 -5.53 20.94 -7.83
CA SER A 93 -4.44 21.33 -8.73
C SER A 93 -4.65 20.80 -10.15
N ARG A 94 -5.24 19.61 -10.33
CA ARG A 94 -5.66 19.08 -11.63
C ARG A 94 -6.82 19.84 -12.24
N SER A 95 -7.76 20.30 -11.41
CA SER A 95 -8.90 21.11 -11.83
C SER A 95 -8.47 22.52 -12.26
N TYR A 96 -7.50 23.14 -11.59
CA TYR A 96 -7.00 24.48 -11.90
C TYR A 96 -5.83 24.50 -12.92
N GLY A 97 -5.09 23.40 -13.04
CA GLY A 97 -3.94 23.23 -13.94
C GLY A 97 -4.27 22.73 -15.34
N GLY A 98 -5.56 22.55 -15.69
CA GLY A 98 -5.99 22.13 -17.02
C GLY A 98 -5.78 23.17 -18.13
N ASN A 99 -5.11 24.29 -17.87
CA ASN A 99 -4.94 25.39 -18.83
C ASN A 99 -3.58 26.11 -18.79
N ALA A 100 -2.58 25.57 -18.09
CA ALA A 100 -1.22 26.15 -18.10
C ALA A 100 -0.19 25.05 -18.35
N ASP A 101 0.58 25.21 -19.43
CA ASP A 101 1.66 24.36 -19.92
C ASP A 101 1.28 23.07 -20.68
N CYS A 102 0.34 23.19 -21.61
CA CYS A 102 0.53 22.53 -22.89
C CYS A 102 1.22 23.53 -23.82
N GLU A 103 2.55 23.65 -23.77
CA GLU A 103 3.24 24.15 -24.95
C GLU A 103 2.83 23.22 -26.10
N ALA A 104 2.04 23.75 -27.04
CA ALA A 104 1.66 23.01 -28.22
C ALA A 104 2.96 22.46 -28.82
N GLU A 105 3.10 21.13 -28.85
CA GLU A 105 4.28 20.50 -29.42
C GLU A 105 4.49 21.13 -30.80
N THR A 106 5.65 21.75 -31.00
CA THR A 106 6.00 22.27 -32.32
C THR A 106 5.95 21.12 -33.31
N GLU A 107 5.42 21.37 -34.51
CA GLU A 107 5.18 20.32 -35.51
C GLU A 107 6.44 19.48 -35.79
N ALA A 108 7.62 20.12 -35.73
CA ALA A 108 8.92 19.47 -35.85
C ALA A 108 9.24 18.46 -34.73
N GLN A 109 8.79 18.72 -33.51
CA GLN A 109 8.99 17.83 -32.35
C GLN A 109 8.04 16.62 -32.40
N ALA A 110 6.82 16.82 -32.89
CA ALA A 110 5.86 15.75 -33.13
C ALA A 110 6.32 14.81 -34.26
N GLU A 111 6.88 15.37 -35.33
CA GLU A 111 7.45 14.60 -36.44
C GLU A 111 8.69 13.81 -36.00
N ALA A 112 9.60 14.42 -35.23
CA ALA A 112 10.77 13.74 -34.69
C ALA A 112 10.40 12.50 -33.83
N ARG A 113 9.31 12.58 -33.06
CA ARG A 113 8.81 11.43 -32.28
C ARG A 113 8.19 10.34 -33.16
N ARG A 114 7.45 10.71 -34.21
CA ARG A 114 6.92 9.74 -35.18
C ARG A 114 8.05 9.02 -35.92
N CYS A 115 9.04 9.76 -36.40
CA CYS A 115 10.22 9.17 -37.07
C CYS A 115 11.02 8.25 -36.14
N ALA A 116 11.26 8.65 -34.89
CA ALA A 116 11.95 7.80 -33.91
C ALA A 116 11.18 6.49 -33.61
N GLY A 117 9.84 6.55 -33.54
CA GLY A 117 9.01 5.36 -33.33
C GLY A 117 9.03 4.39 -34.51
N GLU A 118 9.05 4.90 -35.75
CA GLU A 118 9.12 4.07 -36.95
C GLU A 118 10.45 3.33 -37.09
N GLU A 119 11.56 3.96 -36.71
CA GLU A 119 12.88 3.32 -36.70
C GLU A 119 12.98 2.19 -35.68
N LEU A 120 12.38 2.36 -34.49
CA LEU A 120 12.37 1.34 -33.44
C LEU A 120 11.50 0.12 -33.80
N ARG A 121 10.54 0.25 -34.71
CA ARG A 121 9.65 -0.85 -35.12
C ARG A 121 10.36 -1.92 -35.94
N TRP A 122 11.32 -1.54 -36.78
CA TRP A 122 11.96 -2.45 -37.74
C TRP A 122 13.35 -2.93 -37.32
N LYS A 123 14.07 -2.18 -36.47
CA LYS A 123 15.39 -2.58 -35.95
C LYS A 123 15.38 -3.97 -35.27
N PRO A 124 14.43 -4.30 -34.37
CA PRO A 124 14.39 -5.61 -33.72
C PRO A 124 14.18 -6.77 -34.71
N LEU A 125 13.34 -6.58 -35.72
CA LEU A 125 13.04 -7.61 -36.72
C LEU A 125 14.24 -7.84 -37.66
N VAL A 126 14.94 -6.78 -38.05
CA VAL A 126 16.12 -6.87 -38.92
C VAL A 126 17.31 -7.49 -38.17
N ASP A 127 17.50 -7.15 -36.90
CA ASP A 127 18.56 -7.73 -36.07
C ASP A 127 18.36 -9.23 -35.84
N VAL A 128 17.13 -9.65 -35.51
CA VAL A 128 16.78 -11.08 -35.37
C VAL A 128 16.99 -11.83 -36.69
N TRP A 129 16.61 -11.24 -37.83
CA TRP A 129 16.80 -11.86 -39.14
C TRP A 129 18.28 -11.98 -39.53
N ASN A 130 19.11 -11.00 -39.18
CA ASN A 130 20.56 -11.04 -39.43
C ASN A 130 21.27 -12.08 -38.57
N VAL A 131 20.89 -12.22 -37.30
CA VAL A 131 21.37 -13.30 -36.42
C VAL A 131 21.00 -14.67 -36.98
N LEU A 132 19.76 -14.84 -37.44
CA LEU A 132 19.29 -16.10 -38.04
C LEU A 132 20.02 -16.43 -39.35
N ARG A 133 20.32 -15.42 -40.17
CA ARG A 133 21.15 -15.59 -41.38
C ARG A 133 22.59 -15.95 -41.06
N GLY A 134 23.18 -15.34 -40.02
CA GLY A 134 24.53 -15.66 -39.55
C GLY A 134 24.64 -17.12 -39.11
N TRP A 135 23.62 -17.63 -38.41
CA TRP A 135 23.55 -19.03 -37.98
C TRP A 135 23.44 -20.03 -39.14
N ARG A 136 22.71 -19.67 -40.20
CA ARG A 136 22.58 -20.51 -41.41
C ARG A 136 23.89 -20.63 -42.21
N LYS A 137 24.84 -19.70 -42.04
CA LYS A 137 26.09 -19.65 -42.83
C LYS A 137 27.28 -20.35 -42.17
N GLY A 138 27.18 -20.73 -40.89
CA GLY A 138 28.23 -21.43 -40.14
C GLY A 138 28.15 -22.97 -40.16
N GLY A 139 27.28 -23.56 -40.99
CA GLY A 139 26.97 -24.99 -40.99
C GLY A 139 27.65 -25.83 -42.07
N THR A 140 28.55 -25.27 -42.87
CA THR A 140 29.26 -26.01 -43.93
C THR A 140 30.72 -25.61 -43.94
N ASP A 141 31.55 -26.38 -43.24
CA ASP A 141 32.80 -26.96 -43.76
C ASP A 141 33.55 -27.63 -42.59
N ARG A 142 33.43 -28.95 -42.56
CA ARG A 142 34.24 -29.90 -41.81
C ARG A 142 35.03 -30.71 -42.83
#